data_AF-A0A5E4QIC5-F1
#
_entry.id   AF-A0A5E4QIC5-F1
#
_cell.length_a   1.000
_cell.length_b   1.000
_cell.length_c   1.000
_cell.angle_alpha   90.00
_cell.angle_beta   90.00
_cell.angle_gamma   90.00
#
_symmetry.space_group_name_H-M   'P 1'
#
loop_
_entity.id
_entity.type
_entity.pdbx_description
1 polymer ?
#
loop_
_entity_poly.entity_id
_entity_poly.type
_entity_poly.pdbx_seq_one_letter_code
_entity_poly.pdbx_strand_id
1 'polypeptide(L)'
;MDGDIPGLRWSRGPSASLAILGRFAVNISYNIGLQYAAELLPTVVRAQGVALIHIMGYVASILAPFVVYLANISPELPLLILGILGIVGGVLCLLLPETMDTEMPQTLADGEDFGKDQRFWDNPCFPRITPR
;
A
#
# COMPACT_ATOMS: atom_id res chain seq x y z
N MET A 1 -6.66 -26.17 43.69
CA MET A 1 -7.73 -25.20 43.34
C MET A 1 -7.09 -24.28 42.33
N ASP A 2 -6.84 -24.83 41.14
CA ASP A 2 -6.15 -24.12 40.07
C ASP A 2 -7.20 -24.00 38.98
N GLY A 3 -7.90 -22.87 39.02
CA GLY A 3 -8.92 -22.52 38.04
C GLY A 3 -8.23 -22.22 36.72
N ASP A 4 -8.13 -23.22 35.87
CA ASP A 4 -7.78 -23.08 34.46
C ASP A 4 -8.86 -22.22 33.78
N ILE A 5 -8.52 -20.96 33.52
CA ILE A 5 -9.36 -20.03 32.78
C ILE A 5 -9.14 -20.33 31.29
N PRO A 6 -10.13 -20.84 30.53
CA PRO A 6 -9.93 -21.22 29.15
C PRO A 6 -9.94 -19.95 28.28
N GLY A 7 -8.79 -19.30 28.13
CA GLY A 7 -8.75 -18.04 27.37
C GLY A 7 -7.39 -17.42 27.07
N LEU A 8 -6.26 -17.97 27.53
CA LEU A 8 -4.97 -17.29 27.40
C LEU A 8 -3.86 -18.11 26.73
N ARG A 9 -4.16 -18.70 25.56
CA ARG A 9 -3.16 -19.29 24.66
C ARG A 9 -2.52 -18.22 23.75
N TRP A 10 -2.15 -17.06 24.30
CA TRP A 10 -1.61 -15.91 23.55
C TRP A 10 -0.13 -16.05 23.14
N SER A 11 0.58 -17.11 23.57
CA SER A 11 2.01 -17.27 23.31
C SER A 11 2.32 -18.55 22.53
N ARG A 12 2.20 -18.47 21.20
CA ARG A 12 3.16 -19.13 20.31
C ARG A 12 4.03 -17.99 19.76
N GLY A 13 5.16 -17.76 20.42
CA GLY A 13 5.94 -16.51 20.44
C GLY A 13 6.27 -15.77 19.13
N PRO A 14 6.47 -16.42 17.96
CA PRO A 14 6.84 -15.70 16.73
C PRO A 14 5.64 -15.26 15.86
N SER A 15 4.56 -16.03 15.75
CA SER A 15 3.50 -15.70 14.78
C SER A 15 2.67 -14.48 15.19
N ALA A 16 2.47 -14.28 16.49
CA ALA A 16 1.74 -13.13 17.01
C ALA A 16 2.52 -11.82 16.82
N SER A 17 3.84 -11.82 17.04
CA SER A 17 4.68 -10.64 16.83
C SER A 17 4.77 -10.27 15.35
N LEU A 18 4.91 -11.25 14.45
CA LEU A 18 4.86 -11.02 13.01
C LEU A 18 3.50 -10.44 12.56
N ALA A 19 2.39 -10.94 13.11
CA ALA A 19 1.06 -10.42 12.78
C ALA A 19 0.86 -8.97 13.23
N ILE A 20 1.39 -8.60 14.42
CA ILE A 20 1.33 -7.24 14.94
C ILE A 20 2.21 -6.30 14.10
N LEU A 21 3.43 -6.72 13.76
CA LEU A 21 4.33 -5.95 12.89
C LEU A 21 3.71 -5.72 11.50
N GLY A 22 3.12 -6.76 10.90
CA GLY A 22 2.43 -6.64 9.61
C GLY A 22 1.26 -5.66 9.69
N ARG A 23 0.44 -5.74 10.74
CA ARG A 23 -0.65 -4.77 10.96
C ARG A 23 -0.12 -3.35 11.13
N PHE A 24 0.96 -3.16 11.88
CA PHE A 24 1.54 -1.85 12.11
C PHE A 24 2.09 -1.23 10.82
N ALA A 25 2.82 -2.01 10.03
CA ALA A 25 3.35 -1.58 8.74
C ALA A 25 2.23 -1.14 7.78
N VAL A 26 1.16 -1.95 7.64
CA VAL A 26 0.01 -1.61 6.79
C VAL A 26 -0.67 -0.32 7.25
N ASN A 27 -0.83 -0.11 8.57
CA ASN A 27 -1.43 1.11 9.10
C ASN A 27 -0.58 2.35 8.81
N ILE A 28 0.74 2.26 8.98
CA ILE A 28 1.66 3.36 8.66
C ILE A 28 1.58 3.69 7.18
N SER A 29 1.74 2.70 6.30
CA SER A 29 1.69 2.91 4.85
C SER A 29 0.37 3.54 4.40
N TYR A 30 -0.75 3.10 4.97
CA TYR A 30 -2.06 3.67 4.69
C TYR A 30 -2.17 5.14 5.14
N ASN A 31 -1.68 5.46 6.35
CA ASN A 31 -1.74 6.81 6.88
C ASN A 31 -0.85 7.77 6.08
N ILE A 32 0.39 7.37 5.77
CA ILE A 32 1.31 8.14 4.94
C ILE A 32 0.71 8.34 3.54
N GLY A 33 0.17 7.30 2.91
CA GLY A 33 -0.43 7.40 1.58
C GLY A 33 -1.61 8.38 1.53
N LEU A 34 -2.46 8.39 2.56
CA LEU A 34 -3.56 9.37 2.66
C LEU A 34 -3.07 10.80 2.89
N GLN A 35 -2.08 10.98 3.77
CA GLN A 35 -1.49 12.30 4.04
C GLN A 35 -0.82 12.85 2.79
N TYR A 36 -0.07 12.00 2.11
CA TYR A 36 0.63 12.31 0.87
C TYR A 36 -0.34 12.68 -0.26
N ALA A 37 -1.43 11.93 -0.42
CA ALA A 37 -2.49 12.29 -1.36
C ALA A 37 -3.12 13.65 -1.03
N ALA A 38 -3.25 14.00 0.26
CA ALA A 38 -3.76 15.31 0.64
C ALA A 38 -2.80 16.47 0.32
N GLU A 39 -1.49 16.23 0.35
CA GLU A 39 -0.46 17.24 0.05
C GLU A 39 -0.27 17.45 -1.45
N LEU A 40 -0.26 16.37 -2.23
CA LEU A 40 -0.10 16.45 -3.68
C LEU A 40 -1.36 16.92 -4.41
N LEU A 41 -2.55 16.52 -3.94
CA LEU A 41 -3.80 16.81 -4.66
C LEU A 41 -4.26 18.25 -4.39
N PRO A 42 -4.50 19.08 -5.44
CA PRO A 42 -5.07 20.40 -5.27
C PRO A 42 -6.48 20.30 -4.69
N THR A 43 -6.91 21.33 -3.95
CA THR A 43 -8.15 21.33 -3.14
C THR A 43 -9.41 20.94 -3.92
N VAL A 44 -9.45 21.21 -5.23
CA VAL A 44 -10.55 20.84 -6.14
C VAL A 44 -10.71 19.34 -6.38
N VAL A 45 -9.62 18.56 -6.35
CA VAL A 45 -9.63 17.10 -6.64
C VAL A 45 -9.26 16.25 -5.42
N ARG A 46 -8.78 16.87 -4.33
CA ARG A 46 -8.42 16.17 -3.08
C ARG A 46 -9.54 15.25 -2.58
N ALA A 47 -10.77 15.74 -2.53
CA ALA A 47 -11.91 14.96 -2.08
C ALA A 47 -12.20 13.75 -3.00
N GLN A 48 -12.01 13.91 -4.32
CA GLN A 48 -12.20 12.84 -5.30
C GLN A 48 -11.11 11.77 -5.19
N GLY A 49 -9.85 12.17 -5.00
CA GLY A 49 -8.75 11.23 -4.81
C GLY A 49 -8.90 10.39 -3.53
N VAL A 50 -9.27 11.03 -2.41
CA VAL A 50 -9.55 10.31 -1.16
C VAL A 50 -10.75 9.37 -1.32
N ALA A 51 -11.80 9.77 -2.06
CA ALA A 51 -12.95 8.90 -2.34
C ALA A 51 -12.55 7.67 -3.16
N LEU A 52 -11.66 7.81 -4.15
CA LEU A 52 -11.15 6.69 -4.95
C LEU A 52 -10.42 5.66 -4.07
N ILE A 53 -9.57 6.12 -3.15
CA ILE A 53 -8.85 5.24 -2.20
C ILE A 53 -9.86 4.43 -1.37
N HIS A 54 -10.93 5.07 -0.88
CA HIS A 54 -11.97 4.38 -0.12
C HIS A 54 -12.75 3.37 -0.98
N ILE A 55 -13.07 3.70 -2.23
CA ILE A 55 -13.73 2.77 -3.16
C ILE A 55 -12.87 1.53 -3.39
N MET A 56 -11.56 1.69 -3.60
CA MET A 56 -10.63 0.56 -3.70
C MET A 56 -10.60 -0.28 -2.43
N GLY A 57 -10.64 0.36 -1.26
CA GLY A 57 -10.79 -0.32 0.04
C GLY A 57 -12.09 -1.12 0.16
N TYR A 58 -13.21 -0.62 -0.36
CA TYR A 58 -14.46 -1.37 -0.43
C TYR A 58 -14.37 -2.57 -1.36
N VAL A 59 -13.72 -2.43 -2.52
CA VAL A 59 -13.47 -3.56 -3.43
C VAL A 59 -12.65 -4.65 -2.72
N ALA A 60 -11.58 -4.28 -2.01
CA ALA A 60 -10.80 -5.21 -1.21
C ALA A 60 -11.64 -5.88 -0.11
N SER A 61 -12.56 -5.14 0.51
CA SER A 61 -13.47 -5.66 1.54
C SER A 61 -14.50 -6.65 0.99
N ILE A 62 -14.98 -6.43 -0.24
CA ILE A 62 -15.86 -7.37 -0.95
C ILE A 62 -15.09 -8.64 -1.33
N LEU A 63 -13.82 -8.53 -1.70
CA LEU A 63 -12.96 -9.67 -2.04
C LEU A 63 -12.50 -10.46 -0.81
N ALA A 64 -12.43 -9.84 0.37
CA ALA A 64 -11.99 -10.48 1.62
C ALA A 64 -12.70 -11.82 1.95
N PRO A 65 -14.04 -11.94 1.94
CA PRO A 65 -14.72 -13.20 2.20
C PRO A 65 -14.40 -14.28 1.15
N PHE A 66 -14.11 -13.91 -0.11
CA PHE A 66 -13.71 -14.90 -1.13
C PHE A 66 -12.33 -15.49 -0.83
N VAL A 67 -11.39 -14.65 -0.37
CA VAL A 67 -10.05 -15.10 0.06
C VAL A 67 -10.15 -15.99 1.30
N VAL A 68 -11.00 -15.65 2.26
CA VAL A 68 -11.26 -16.47 3.46
C VAL A 68 -11.95 -17.77 3.11
N TYR A 69 -12.88 -17.77 2.15
CA TYR A 69 -13.54 -19.00 1.70
C TYR A 69 -12.52 -20.01 1.12
N LEU A 70 -11.53 -19.52 0.39
CA LEU A 70 -10.42 -20.32 -0.15
C LEU A 70 -9.54 -20.96 0.95
N ALA A 71 -9.57 -20.41 2.18
CA ALA A 71 -8.90 -20.97 3.35
C ALA A 71 -9.45 -22.32 3.79
N ASN A 72 -10.67 -22.68 3.39
CA ASN A 72 -11.29 -23.97 3.77
C ASN A 72 -10.56 -25.18 3.16
N ILE A 73 -9.84 -24.99 2.05
CA ILE A 73 -9.06 -26.06 1.41
C ILE A 73 -7.70 -26.20 2.10
N SER A 74 -7.04 -25.08 2.42
CA SER A 74 -5.84 -25.07 3.27
C SER A 74 -5.65 -23.72 3.98
N PRO A 75 -5.19 -23.71 5.25
CA PRO A 75 -5.06 -22.50 6.06
C PRO A 75 -3.88 -21.60 5.64
N GLU A 76 -2.97 -22.10 4.80
CA GLU A 76 -1.76 -21.38 4.38
C GLU A 76 -1.99 -20.54 3.10
N LEU A 77 -2.94 -20.94 2.25
CA LEU A 77 -3.28 -20.26 1.00
C LEU A 77 -3.66 -18.76 1.17
N PRO A 78 -4.51 -18.37 2.14
CA PRO A 78 -4.95 -16.97 2.27
C PRO A 78 -3.80 -16.05 2.66
N LEU A 79 -2.90 -16.53 3.53
CA LEU A 79 -1.71 -15.81 3.95
C LEU A 79 -0.75 -15.60 2.78
N LEU A 80 -0.57 -16.62 1.94
CA LEU A 80 0.25 -16.53 0.73
C LEU A 80 -0.33 -15.54 -0.29
N ILE A 81 -1.64 -15.59 -0.53
CA ILE A 81 -2.33 -14.69 -1.47
C ILE A 81 -2.23 -13.23 -0.98
N LEU A 82 -2.54 -12.96 0.28
CA LEU A 82 -2.42 -11.62 0.87
C LEU A 82 -0.97 -11.13 0.85
N GLY A 83 -0.01 -12.01 1.13
CA GLY A 83 1.42 -11.69 1.05
C GLY A 83 1.86 -11.32 -0.35
N ILE A 84 1.48 -12.10 -1.37
CA ILE A 84 1.79 -11.82 -2.78
C ILE A 84 1.13 -10.52 -3.22
N LEU A 85 -0.15 -10.29 -2.89
CA LEU A 85 -0.83 -9.01 -3.17
C LEU A 85 -0.11 -7.82 -2.52
N GLY A 86 0.38 -7.99 -1.29
CA GLY A 86 1.18 -6.97 -0.60
C GLY A 86 2.53 -6.71 -1.26
N ILE A 87 3.25 -7.76 -1.69
CA ILE A 87 4.52 -7.63 -2.41
C ILE A 87 4.30 -6.96 -3.76
N VAL A 88 3.30 -7.39 -4.52
CA VAL A 88 2.94 -6.77 -5.81
C VAL A 88 2.58 -5.31 -5.60
N GLY A 89 1.74 -4.99 -4.62
CA GLY A 89 1.40 -3.61 -4.27
C GLY A 89 2.61 -2.77 -3.85
N GLY A 90 3.52 -3.33 -3.05
CA GLY A 90 4.77 -2.68 -2.65
C GLY A 90 5.72 -2.46 -3.83
N VAL A 91 5.85 -3.43 -4.72
CA VAL A 91 6.65 -3.33 -5.95
C VAL A 91 6.05 -2.31 -6.90
N LEU A 92 4.72 -2.26 -7.05
CA LEU A 92 4.03 -1.21 -7.79
C LEU A 92 4.26 0.18 -7.16
N CYS A 93 4.32 0.26 -5.83
CA CYS A 93 4.64 1.49 -5.12
C CYS A 93 6.10 1.93 -5.37
N LEU A 94 7.04 0.98 -5.47
CA LEU A 94 8.43 1.25 -5.88
C LEU A 94 8.55 1.60 -7.37
N LEU A 95 7.63 1.11 -8.20
CA LEU A 95 7.52 1.43 -9.63
C LEU A 95 6.83 2.77 -9.89
N LEU A 96 6.12 3.31 -8.89
CA LEU A 96 5.63 4.67 -8.96
C LEU A 96 6.87 5.56 -8.88
N PRO A 97 7.27 6.24 -9.99
CA PRO A 97 8.48 7.04 -10.02
C PRO A 97 8.45 7.97 -8.83
N GLU A 98 9.55 7.97 -8.09
CA GLU A 98 9.68 8.77 -6.88
C GLU A 98 9.28 10.21 -7.22
N THR A 99 8.14 10.66 -6.67
CA THR A 99 7.60 12.00 -6.86
C THR A 99 8.45 13.07 -6.14
N MET A 100 9.75 12.84 -5.98
CA MET A 100 10.68 13.64 -5.19
C MET A 100 11.75 14.30 -6.08
N ASP A 101 11.40 14.81 -7.27
CA ASP A 101 12.27 15.80 -7.93
C ASP A 101 11.59 16.60 -9.06
N THR A 102 10.28 16.84 -9.00
CA THR A 102 9.65 17.70 -10.02
C THR A 102 8.64 18.65 -9.39
N GLU A 103 8.75 19.92 -9.76
CA GLU A 103 8.00 21.07 -9.22
C GLU A 103 6.50 20.76 -9.22
N MET A 104 5.86 20.79 -8.05
CA MET A 104 4.46 20.38 -7.89
C MET A 104 3.57 21.21 -8.83
N PRO A 105 2.93 20.58 -9.84
CA PRO A 105 2.09 21.31 -10.77
C PRO A 105 0.93 21.93 -10.02
N GLN A 106 0.84 23.27 -10.00
CA GLN A 106 -0.17 23.98 -9.19
C GLN A 106 -1.58 23.89 -9.78
N THR A 107 -1.74 23.32 -10.98
CA THR A 107 -3.01 23.22 -11.70
C THR A 107 -3.16 21.87 -12.43
N LEU A 108 -4.40 21.44 -12.67
CA LEU A 108 -4.72 20.21 -13.43
C LEU A 108 -4.06 20.17 -14.82
N ALA A 109 -3.95 21.33 -15.49
CA ALA A 109 -3.33 21.46 -16.81
C ALA A 109 -1.81 21.19 -16.78
N ASP A 110 -1.17 21.50 -15.66
CA ASP A 110 0.26 21.33 -15.44
C ASP A 110 0.58 19.86 -15.10
N GLY A 111 -0.40 19.13 -14.53
CA GLY A 111 -0.37 17.67 -14.39
C GLY A 111 -0.58 16.89 -15.70
N GLU A 112 -1.24 17.47 -16.71
CA GLU A 112 -1.38 16.85 -18.04
C GLU A 112 -0.09 16.91 -18.87
N ASP A 113 0.82 17.85 -18.59
CA ASP A 113 2.15 17.91 -19.20
C ASP A 113 3.20 17.09 -18.43
N PHE A 114 2.94 16.85 -17.14
CA PHE A 114 3.70 16.02 -16.22
C PHE A 114 3.55 14.52 -16.55
N GLY A 115 4.23 14.08 -17.61
CA GLY A 115 4.20 12.67 -18.03
C GLY A 115 4.70 12.43 -19.45
N LYS A 116 4.96 13.48 -20.23
CA LYS A 116 5.51 13.34 -21.59
C LYS A 116 7.00 12.98 -21.63
N ASP A 117 7.75 13.26 -20.56
CA ASP A 117 9.21 13.04 -20.50
C ASP A 117 9.68 11.96 -19.50
N GLN A 118 8.78 11.34 -18.73
CA GLN A 118 9.17 10.32 -17.75
C GLN A 118 9.26 8.95 -18.41
N ARG A 119 10.47 8.36 -18.49
CA ARG A 119 10.63 6.98 -18.96
C ARG A 119 10.43 6.03 -17.80
N PHE A 120 9.76 4.91 -18.06
CA PHE A 120 9.46 3.80 -17.14
C PHE A 120 10.63 3.29 -16.27
N TRP A 121 11.89 3.63 -16.60
CA TRP A 121 13.12 3.11 -15.99
C TRP A 121 14.04 4.20 -15.41
N ASP A 122 13.54 5.40 -15.09
CA ASP A 122 14.36 6.40 -14.38
C ASP A 122 14.52 6.00 -12.91
N ASN A 123 15.46 5.07 -12.68
CA ASN A 123 15.84 4.58 -11.38
C ASN A 123 16.99 5.46 -10.85
N PRO A 124 16.83 6.23 -9.76
CA PRO A 124 17.85 7.16 -9.26
C PRO A 124 19.18 6.48 -8.89
N CYS A 125 19.19 5.15 -8.74
CA CYS A 125 20.41 4.37 -8.53
C CYS A 125 21.37 4.33 -9.73
N PHE A 126 20.95 4.72 -10.93
CA PHE A 126 21.83 4.85 -12.11
C PHE A 126 21.76 6.27 -12.67
N PRO A 127 22.51 7.23 -12.10
CA PRO A 127 22.63 8.54 -12.70
C PRO A 127 23.23 8.40 -14.10
N ARG A 128 22.48 8.79 -15.14
CA ARG A 128 23.04 8.94 -16.48
C ARG A 128 24.02 10.10 -16.45
N ILE A 129 25.31 9.80 -16.58
CA ILE A 129 26.35 10.80 -16.84
C ILE A 129 26.14 11.26 -18.30
N THR A 130 25.43 12.37 -18.49
CA THR A 130 25.34 13.03 -19.79
C THR A 130 26.62 13.85 -20.01
N PRO A 131 27.47 13.55 -21.02
CA PRO A 131 28.54 14.47 -21.40
C PRO A 131 27.94 15.71 -22.05
N ARG A 132 28.39 16.88 -21.58
CA ARG A 132 28.05 18.21 -22.12
C ARG A 132 28.47 18.37 -23.58
#